data_AF-A0A0U5GLE5-F1
#
_entry.id   AF-A0A0U5GLE5-F1
#
_cell.length_a   1.000
_cell.length_b   1.000
_cell.length_c   1.000
_cell.angle_alpha   90.00
_cell.angle_beta   90.00
_cell.angle_gamma   90.00
#
_symmetry.space_group_name_H-M   'P 1'
#
loop_
_entity.id
_entity.type
_entity.pdbx_description
1 polymer ?
#
loop_
_entity_poly.entity_id
_entity_poly.type
_entity_poly.pdbx_seq_one_letter_code
_entity_poly.pdbx_strand_id
1 'polypeptide(L)'
;MPYCIQSFSGISFVAGYFTYYLQLAGYSTDLSYRIQIAQPVVSIVGNLMAAATIDYVGRRNLTFYGLIILTAFLLITGGLAVGGSPAEIRGTVAFILIYSWWYNASIGSTAFSLLSEVATSRLRIKTVAIGYAVHSGINVMWQFVIPFMFNPDKGNLGGKIAFIFGGMCCLCLLYLWLWQPETSGRSFQELDEMFAKGVPARKFKSYKTDVQVHNEAAAASRNAKMEV
;
A
#
# COMPACT_ATOMS: atom_id res chain seq x y z
N MET A 1 8.52 2.56 -7.69
CA MET A 1 7.43 1.67 -8.12
C MET A 1 6.49 1.22 -7.00
N PRO A 2 6.94 0.72 -5.84
CA PRO A 2 6.03 0.31 -4.76
C PRO A 2 5.11 1.45 -4.29
N TYR A 3 5.64 2.67 -4.30
CA TYR A 3 4.88 3.88 -4.03
C TYR A 3 3.70 4.12 -4.99
N CYS A 4 3.79 3.68 -6.25
CA CYS A 4 2.73 3.81 -7.24
C CYS A 4 1.61 2.77 -7.06
N ILE A 5 1.90 1.64 -6.40
CA ILE A 5 0.91 0.60 -6.09
C ILE A 5 -0.20 1.17 -5.20
N GLN A 6 0.10 2.18 -4.39
CA GLN A 6 -0.90 2.96 -3.65
C GLN A 6 -1.98 3.52 -4.57
N SER A 7 -1.62 4.18 -5.68
CA SER A 7 -2.59 4.71 -6.63
C SER A 7 -3.40 3.60 -7.30
N PHE A 8 -2.77 2.48 -7.63
CA PHE A 8 -3.44 1.35 -8.28
C PHE A 8 -4.34 0.55 -7.33
N SER A 9 -4.11 0.65 -6.02
CA SER A 9 -4.97 0.03 -5.01
C SER A 9 -6.35 0.68 -4.89
N GLY A 10 -6.54 1.87 -5.46
CA GLY A 10 -7.84 2.56 -5.44
C GLY A 10 -8.05 3.47 -4.23
N ILE A 11 -6.98 3.85 -3.50
CA ILE A 11 -7.10 4.83 -2.41
C ILE A 11 -7.63 6.18 -2.90
N SER A 12 -7.28 6.61 -4.12
CA SER A 12 -7.80 7.85 -4.71
C SER A 12 -9.32 7.80 -4.91
N PHE A 13 -9.85 6.60 -5.19
CA PHE A 13 -11.29 6.38 -5.27
C PHE A 13 -11.93 6.45 -3.87
N VAL A 14 -11.42 5.67 -2.91
CA VAL A 14 -11.99 5.57 -1.56
C VAL A 14 -11.88 6.86 -0.76
N ALA A 15 -10.79 7.61 -0.89
CA ALA A 15 -10.61 8.85 -0.16
C ALA A 15 -11.24 10.06 -0.88
N GLY A 16 -11.20 10.09 -2.22
CA GLY A 16 -11.63 11.26 -3.00
C GLY A 16 -13.10 11.28 -3.39
N TYR A 17 -13.73 10.11 -3.57
CA TYR A 17 -15.06 10.00 -4.19
C TYR A 17 -16.08 9.21 -3.36
N PHE A 18 -15.75 8.87 -2.11
CA PHE A 18 -16.64 8.09 -1.25
C PHE A 18 -17.91 8.84 -0.85
N THR A 19 -17.84 10.15 -0.56
CA THR A 19 -19.03 11.00 -0.37
C THR A 19 -19.94 10.99 -1.58
N TYR A 20 -19.37 11.10 -2.78
CA TYR A 20 -20.12 11.10 -4.03
C TYR A 20 -20.80 9.75 -4.28
N TYR A 21 -20.10 8.65 -3.98
CA TYR A 21 -20.68 7.31 -4.02
C TYR A 21 -21.88 7.17 -3.06
N LEU A 22 -21.77 7.68 -1.84
CA LEU A 22 -22.87 7.66 -0.85
C LEU A 22 -24.09 8.45 -1.33
N GLN A 23 -23.86 9.62 -1.94
CA GLN A 23 -24.93 10.44 -2.51
C GLN A 23 -25.63 9.72 -3.68
N LEU A 24 -24.86 9.11 -4.59
CA LEU A 24 -25.42 8.29 -5.68
C LEU A 24 -26.20 7.08 -5.17
N ALA A 25 -25.81 6.53 -4.02
CA ALA A 25 -26.50 5.43 -3.37
C ALA A 25 -27.79 5.85 -2.64
N GLY A 26 -28.17 7.13 -2.68
CA GLY A 26 -29.40 7.65 -2.10
C GLY A 26 -29.30 8.06 -0.63
N TYR A 27 -28.08 8.15 -0.06
CA TYR A 27 -27.91 8.69 1.29
C TYR A 27 -28.11 10.20 1.31
N SER A 28 -28.67 10.70 2.41
CA SER A 28 -28.75 12.14 2.65
C SER A 28 -27.34 12.75 2.74
N THR A 29 -27.22 14.02 2.35
CA THR A 29 -25.96 14.76 2.40
C THR A 29 -25.36 14.76 3.80
N ASP A 30 -26.16 14.97 4.83
CA ASP A 30 -25.73 14.96 6.24
C ASP A 30 -25.14 13.60 6.65
N LEU A 31 -25.84 12.50 6.33
CA LEU A 31 -25.37 11.16 6.67
C LEU A 31 -24.10 10.78 5.88
N SER A 32 -23.99 11.22 4.63
CA SER A 32 -22.81 11.00 3.79
C SER A 32 -21.56 11.66 4.38
N TYR A 33 -21.68 12.91 4.85
CA TYR A 33 -20.58 13.60 5.51
C TYR A 33 -20.19 12.97 6.85
N ARG A 34 -21.17 12.53 7.66
CA ARG A 34 -20.89 11.85 8.93
C ARG A 34 -20.13 10.54 8.73
N ILE A 35 -20.50 9.76 7.71
CA ILE A 35 -19.77 8.52 7.35
C ILE A 35 -18.38 8.83 6.79
N GLN A 36 -18.24 9.90 5.99
CA GLN A 36 -16.94 10.34 5.48
C GLN A 36 -15.97 10.75 6.59
N ILE A 37 -16.45 11.34 7.69
CA ILE A 37 -15.61 11.67 8.85
C ILE A 37 -15.10 10.40 9.56
N ALA A 38 -15.86 9.30 9.55
CA ALA A 38 -15.41 8.05 10.16
C ALA A 38 -14.20 7.44 9.42
N GLN A 39 -14.11 7.62 8.10
CA GLN A 39 -13.03 7.05 7.29
C GLN A 39 -11.60 7.45 7.74
N PRO A 40 -11.27 8.75 7.92
CA PRO A 40 -9.95 9.15 8.42
C PRO A 40 -9.72 8.72 9.89
N VAL A 41 -10.75 8.73 10.74
CA VAL A 41 -10.62 8.29 12.15
C VAL A 41 -10.18 6.83 12.23
N VAL A 42 -10.83 5.96 11.46
CA VAL A 42 -10.44 4.54 11.38
C VAL A 42 -9.06 4.38 10.75
N SER A 43 -8.72 5.23 9.77
CA SER A 43 -7.40 5.22 9.12
C SER A 43 -6.26 5.57 10.10
N ILE A 44 -6.49 6.46 11.07
CA ILE A 44 -5.52 6.78 12.14
C ILE A 44 -5.22 5.53 12.97
N VAL A 45 -6.26 4.79 13.37
CA VAL A 45 -6.08 3.53 14.14
C VAL A 45 -5.30 2.51 13.32
N GLY A 46 -5.62 2.38 12.03
CA GLY A 46 -4.87 1.52 11.11
C GLY A 46 -3.38 1.90 11.03
N ASN A 47 -3.07 3.19 10.98
CA ASN A 47 -1.69 3.65 10.90
C ASN A 47 -0.89 3.39 12.20
N LEU A 48 -1.52 3.52 13.37
CA LEU A 48 -0.89 3.16 14.65
C LEU A 48 -0.57 1.67 14.72
N MET A 49 -1.48 0.81 14.24
CA MET A 49 -1.21 -0.62 14.12
C MET A 49 -0.10 -0.94 13.13
N ALA A 50 -0.03 -0.18 12.02
CA ALA A 50 1.02 -0.33 11.02
C ALA A 50 2.40 -0.08 11.61
N ALA A 51 2.54 0.98 12.42
CA ALA A 51 3.80 1.33 13.08
C ALA A 51 4.30 0.21 14.00
N ALA A 52 3.40 -0.45 14.73
CA ALA A 52 3.78 -1.60 15.57
C ALA A 52 4.09 -2.86 14.74
N THR A 53 3.38 -3.09 13.63
CA THR A 53 3.44 -4.38 12.90
C THR A 53 4.59 -4.43 11.89
N ILE A 54 5.03 -3.29 11.37
CA ILE A 54 6.02 -3.21 10.28
C ILE A 54 7.38 -3.82 10.65
N ASP A 55 7.78 -3.68 11.91
CA ASP A 55 9.08 -4.17 12.39
C ASP A 55 9.08 -5.68 12.68
N TYR A 56 7.93 -6.27 13.04
CA TYR A 56 7.83 -7.70 13.37
C TYR A 56 7.57 -8.60 12.15
N VAL A 57 6.70 -8.18 11.22
CA VAL A 57 6.23 -9.04 10.12
C VAL A 57 7.18 -9.00 8.91
N GLY A 58 7.98 -7.94 8.80
CA GLY A 58 8.81 -7.67 7.63
C GLY A 58 8.02 -6.98 6.52
N ARG A 59 8.72 -6.17 5.72
CA ARG A 59 8.09 -5.21 4.81
C ARG A 59 7.53 -5.86 3.57
N ARG A 60 8.23 -6.85 2.99
CA ARG A 60 7.74 -7.57 1.81
C ARG A 60 6.48 -8.36 2.15
N ASN A 61 6.49 -9.08 3.28
CA ASN A 61 5.34 -9.88 3.71
C ASN A 61 4.12 -9.01 4.00
N LEU A 62 4.30 -7.90 4.72
CA LEU A 62 3.19 -7.00 5.06
C LEU A 62 2.56 -6.38 3.81
N THR A 63 3.36 -5.93 2.83
CA THR A 63 2.80 -5.42 1.56
C THR A 63 2.14 -6.53 0.73
N PHE A 64 2.71 -7.74 0.68
CA PHE A 64 2.18 -8.83 -0.13
C PHE A 64 0.85 -9.39 0.43
N TYR A 65 0.83 -9.79 1.71
CA TYR A 65 -0.40 -10.27 2.36
C TYR A 65 -1.43 -9.16 2.50
N GLY A 66 -0.97 -7.93 2.77
CA GLY A 66 -1.82 -6.74 2.76
C GLY A 66 -2.57 -6.58 1.44
N LEU A 67 -1.84 -6.63 0.31
CA LEU A 67 -2.45 -6.47 -1.01
C LEU A 67 -3.37 -7.64 -1.40
N ILE A 68 -3.11 -8.87 -0.95
CA ILE A 68 -4.03 -10.02 -1.16
C ILE A 68 -5.38 -9.74 -0.49
N ILE A 69 -5.35 -9.33 0.78
CA ILE A 69 -6.57 -9.06 1.54
C ILE A 69 -7.31 -7.83 0.98
N LEU A 70 -6.57 -6.79 0.57
CA LEU A 70 -7.17 -5.62 -0.10
C LEU A 70 -7.84 -6.00 -1.41
N THR A 71 -7.23 -6.88 -2.20
CA THR A 71 -7.81 -7.38 -3.45
C THR A 71 -9.11 -8.12 -3.17
N ALA A 72 -9.15 -8.96 -2.13
CA ALA A 72 -10.36 -9.65 -1.72
C ALA A 72 -11.47 -8.66 -1.31
N PHE A 73 -11.15 -7.64 -0.53
CA PHE A 73 -12.14 -6.61 -0.17
C PHE A 73 -12.64 -5.83 -1.40
N LEU A 74 -11.78 -5.50 -2.36
CA LEU A 74 -12.17 -4.84 -3.61
C LEU A 74 -13.08 -5.72 -4.49
N LEU A 75 -12.83 -7.03 -4.53
CA LEU A 75 -13.70 -7.98 -5.25
C LEU A 75 -15.05 -8.16 -4.55
N ILE A 76 -15.07 -8.23 -3.21
CA ILE A 76 -16.31 -8.33 -2.41
C ILE A 76 -17.16 -7.07 -2.59
N THR A 77 -16.56 -5.89 -2.45
CA THR A 77 -17.24 -4.60 -2.67
C THR A 77 -17.74 -4.45 -4.10
N GLY A 78 -16.95 -4.87 -5.09
CA GLY A 78 -17.39 -4.94 -6.48
C GLY A 78 -18.60 -5.85 -6.65
N GLY A 79 -18.58 -7.04 -6.05
CA GLY A 79 -19.68 -8.01 -6.12
C GLY A 79 -20.97 -7.51 -5.48
N LEU A 80 -20.88 -6.90 -4.29
CA LEU A 80 -22.02 -6.29 -3.60
C LEU A 80 -22.61 -5.12 -4.40
N ALA A 81 -21.78 -4.39 -5.15
CA ALA A 81 -22.25 -3.30 -6.00
C ALA A 81 -23.08 -3.77 -7.22
N VAL A 82 -23.13 -5.08 -7.53
CA VAL A 82 -23.91 -5.61 -8.65
C VAL A 82 -25.39 -5.83 -8.29
N GLY A 83 -25.68 -6.26 -7.05
CA GLY A 83 -27.04 -6.65 -6.67
C GLY A 83 -28.00 -5.47 -6.41
N GLY A 84 -27.47 -4.28 -6.08
CA GLY A 84 -28.24 -3.03 -5.99
C GLY A 84 -29.28 -2.96 -4.86
N SER A 85 -29.37 -3.96 -3.98
CA SER A 85 -30.26 -3.95 -2.82
C SER A 85 -29.80 -2.94 -1.76
N PRO A 86 -30.72 -2.31 -1.01
CA PRO A 86 -30.36 -1.42 0.11
C PRO A 86 -29.44 -2.08 1.15
N ALA A 87 -29.56 -3.40 1.34
CA ALA A 87 -28.68 -4.16 2.24
C ALA A 87 -27.25 -4.30 1.67
N GLU A 88 -27.12 -4.48 0.36
CA GLU A 88 -25.84 -4.64 -0.33
C GLU A 88 -25.09 -3.31 -0.44
N ILE A 89 -25.81 -2.21 -0.62
CA ILE A 89 -25.25 -0.86 -0.57
C ILE A 89 -24.64 -0.59 0.81
N ARG A 90 -25.38 -0.89 1.90
CA ARG A 90 -24.87 -0.77 3.27
C ARG A 90 -23.62 -1.64 3.50
N GLY A 91 -23.65 -2.88 3.00
CA GLY A 91 -22.49 -3.78 3.03
C GLY A 91 -21.28 -3.19 2.31
N THR A 92 -21.48 -2.63 1.12
CA THR A 92 -20.41 -2.00 0.31
C THR A 92 -19.75 -0.85 1.06
N VAL A 93 -20.55 0.01 1.71
CA VAL A 93 -20.04 1.14 2.52
C VAL A 93 -19.21 0.64 3.70
N ALA A 94 -19.68 -0.38 4.43
CA ALA A 94 -18.94 -0.96 5.55
C ALA A 94 -17.60 -1.58 5.10
N PHE A 95 -17.59 -2.33 3.99
CA PHE A 95 -16.37 -2.91 3.45
C PHE A 95 -15.40 -1.86 2.93
N ILE A 96 -15.86 -0.72 2.40
CA ILE A 96 -14.98 0.39 2.00
C ILE A 96 -14.27 1.00 3.23
N LEU A 97 -14.94 1.11 4.38
CA LEU A 97 -14.32 1.59 5.62
C LEU A 97 -13.27 0.60 6.15
N ILE A 98 -13.60 -0.70 6.15
CA ILE A 98 -12.66 -1.77 6.53
C ILE A 98 -11.47 -1.82 5.57
N TYR A 99 -11.72 -1.63 4.27
CA TYR A 99 -10.68 -1.49 3.26
C TYR A 99 -9.75 -0.32 3.59
N SER A 100 -10.29 0.85 3.93
CA SER A 100 -9.48 2.03 4.28
C SER A 100 -8.61 1.78 5.51
N TRP A 101 -9.16 1.11 6.53
CA TRP A 101 -8.40 0.70 7.71
C TRP A 101 -7.21 -0.19 7.35
N TRP A 102 -7.50 -1.30 6.66
CA TRP A 102 -6.50 -2.31 6.31
C TRP A 102 -5.45 -1.77 5.32
N TYR A 103 -5.86 -0.86 4.44
CA TYR A 103 -4.96 -0.17 3.52
C TYR A 103 -3.91 0.64 4.28
N ASN A 104 -4.33 1.43 5.28
CA ASN A 104 -3.41 2.22 6.11
C ASN A 104 -2.53 1.33 6.99
N ALA A 105 -3.06 0.20 7.47
CA ALA A 105 -2.31 -0.77 8.26
C ALA A 105 -1.20 -1.50 7.46
N SER A 106 -1.32 -1.58 6.14
CA SER A 106 -0.41 -2.35 5.28
C SER A 106 0.36 -1.48 4.28
N ILE A 107 -0.24 -1.15 3.15
CA ILE A 107 0.41 -0.45 2.04
C ILE A 107 0.73 1.00 2.42
N GLY A 108 -0.17 1.65 3.17
CA GLY A 108 -0.04 3.06 3.56
C GLY A 108 1.27 3.36 4.27
N SER A 109 1.73 2.52 5.20
CA SER A 109 3.00 2.70 5.89
C SER A 109 4.20 2.11 5.12
N THR A 110 4.05 0.90 4.58
CA THR A 110 5.17 0.17 3.96
C THR A 110 5.69 0.83 2.68
N ALA A 111 4.83 1.51 1.93
CA ALA A 111 5.21 2.12 0.67
C ALA A 111 6.20 3.30 0.84
N PHE A 112 6.03 4.13 1.87
CA PHE A 112 6.96 5.23 2.16
C PHE A 112 8.29 4.69 2.69
N SER A 113 8.22 3.74 3.61
CA SER A 113 9.42 3.19 4.25
C SER A 113 10.29 2.44 3.24
N LEU A 114 9.68 1.73 2.29
CA LEU A 114 10.42 1.04 1.24
C LEU A 114 11.02 2.01 0.20
N LEU A 115 10.33 3.12 -0.09
CA LEU A 115 10.84 4.16 -0.99
C LEU A 115 12.14 4.77 -0.44
N SER A 116 12.26 4.94 0.88
CA SER A 116 13.47 5.46 1.50
C SER A 116 14.59 4.41 1.65
N GLU A 117 14.25 3.13 1.81
CA GLU A 117 15.23 2.05 2.00
C GLU A 117 15.87 1.50 0.73
N VAL A 118 15.11 1.42 -0.37
CA VAL A 118 15.66 0.92 -1.64
C VAL A 118 16.62 1.93 -2.28
N ALA A 119 16.56 3.19 -1.84
CA ALA A 119 17.37 4.24 -2.40
C ALA A 119 18.76 4.34 -1.74
N THR A 120 19.80 4.17 -2.55
CA THR A 120 21.20 4.38 -2.16
C THR A 120 21.40 5.77 -1.57
N SER A 121 22.16 5.86 -0.48
CA SER A 121 22.28 7.05 0.36
C SER A 121 22.63 8.34 -0.40
N ARG A 122 23.51 8.25 -1.42
CA ARG A 122 23.93 9.43 -2.23
C ARG A 122 22.86 9.90 -3.24
N LEU A 123 22.00 9.01 -3.70
CA LEU A 123 20.98 9.26 -4.74
C LEU A 123 19.56 9.30 -4.18
N ARG A 124 19.42 9.22 -2.84
CA ARG A 124 18.13 9.08 -2.16
C ARG A 124 17.17 10.21 -2.50
N ILE A 125 17.60 11.46 -2.38
CA ILE A 125 16.75 12.63 -2.64
C ILE A 125 16.22 12.59 -4.08
N LYS A 126 17.08 12.30 -5.07
CA LYS A 126 16.70 12.23 -6.48
C LYS A 126 15.73 11.09 -6.75
N THR A 127 15.98 9.91 -6.19
CA THR A 127 15.15 8.72 -6.37
C THR A 127 13.77 8.89 -5.76
N VAL A 128 13.71 9.45 -4.54
CA VAL A 128 12.46 9.79 -3.86
C VAL A 128 11.70 10.84 -4.67
N ALA A 129 12.36 11.90 -5.14
CA ALA A 129 11.72 12.95 -5.94
C ALA A 129 11.09 12.40 -7.24
N ILE A 130 11.81 11.54 -7.98
CA ILE A 130 11.27 10.87 -9.18
C ILE A 130 10.08 9.97 -8.79
N GLY A 131 10.18 9.22 -7.69
CA GLY A 131 9.09 8.39 -7.19
C GLY A 131 7.81 9.19 -6.88
N TYR A 132 7.95 10.35 -6.24
CA TYR A 132 6.84 11.27 -5.97
C TYR A 132 6.28 11.88 -7.25
N ALA A 133 7.13 12.30 -8.19
CA ALA A 133 6.70 12.89 -9.46
C ALA A 133 5.86 11.89 -10.28
N VAL A 134 6.31 10.64 -10.39
CA VAL A 134 5.57 9.58 -11.09
C VAL A 134 4.25 9.26 -10.38
N HIS A 135 4.26 9.14 -9.05
CA HIS A 135 3.05 8.90 -8.29
C HIS A 135 2.02 10.04 -8.43
N SER A 136 2.49 11.29 -8.38
CA SER A 136 1.64 12.47 -8.59
C SER A 136 1.03 12.47 -9.99
N GLY A 137 1.82 12.17 -11.03
CA GLY A 137 1.31 12.04 -12.41
C GLY A 137 0.22 10.98 -12.56
N ILE A 138 0.40 9.81 -11.92
CA ILE A 138 -0.63 8.76 -11.89
C ILE A 138 -1.87 9.23 -11.12
N ASN A 139 -1.69 9.97 -10.02
CA ASN A 139 -2.81 10.51 -9.25
C ASN A 139 -3.64 11.52 -10.07
N VAL A 140 -2.97 12.42 -10.80
CA VAL A 140 -3.61 13.36 -11.73
C VAL A 140 -4.41 12.61 -12.79
N MET A 141 -3.85 11.56 -13.40
CA MET A 141 -4.58 10.71 -14.34
C MET A 141 -5.88 10.16 -13.70
N TRP A 142 -5.81 9.63 -12.48
CA TRP A 142 -6.98 9.11 -11.78
C TRP A 142 -8.02 10.19 -11.45
N GLN A 143 -7.61 11.42 -11.15
CA GLN A 143 -8.54 12.52 -10.92
C GLN A 143 -9.39 12.88 -12.15
N PHE A 144 -8.90 12.60 -13.37
CA PHE A 144 -9.71 12.75 -14.59
C PHE A 144 -10.54 11.50 -14.91
N VAL A 145 -9.97 10.31 -14.68
CA VAL A 145 -10.59 9.04 -15.05
C VAL A 145 -11.74 8.65 -14.09
N ILE A 146 -11.56 8.82 -12.78
CA ILE A 146 -12.55 8.39 -11.78
C ILE A 146 -13.89 9.13 -11.94
N PRO A 147 -13.95 10.48 -12.04
CA PRO A 147 -15.22 11.18 -12.27
C PRO A 147 -15.93 10.74 -13.54
N PHE A 148 -15.18 10.44 -14.61
CA PHE A 148 -15.75 9.97 -15.87
C PHE A 148 -16.40 8.59 -15.72
N MET A 149 -15.79 7.69 -14.94
CA MET A 149 -16.32 6.37 -14.64
C MET A 149 -17.54 6.42 -13.72
N PHE A 150 -17.58 7.41 -12.82
CA PHE A 150 -18.64 7.64 -11.86
C PHE A 150 -19.87 8.34 -12.43
N ASN A 151 -19.69 9.19 -13.43
CA ASN A 151 -20.76 10.02 -13.95
C ASN A 151 -21.88 9.14 -14.58
N PRO A 152 -23.14 9.26 -14.11
CA PRO A 152 -24.29 8.52 -14.66
C PRO A 152 -24.47 8.69 -16.17
N ASP A 153 -24.07 9.83 -16.72
CA ASP A 153 -24.23 10.16 -18.16
C ASP A 153 -23.19 9.47 -19.06
N LYS A 154 -22.17 8.83 -18.48
CA LYS A 154 -21.06 8.22 -19.23
C LYS A 154 -20.85 6.76 -18.82
N GLY A 155 -19.95 6.54 -17.85
CA GLY A 155 -19.52 5.19 -17.50
C GLY A 155 -20.55 4.42 -16.67
N ASN A 156 -21.35 5.13 -15.86
CA ASN A 156 -22.33 4.56 -14.93
C ASN A 156 -21.85 3.28 -14.21
N LEU A 157 -20.55 3.22 -13.87
CA LEU A 157 -20.00 2.03 -13.25
C LEU A 157 -20.30 1.98 -11.75
N GLY A 158 -20.60 3.12 -11.11
CA GLY A 158 -20.94 3.19 -9.69
C GLY A 158 -19.94 2.39 -8.84
N GLY A 159 -20.44 1.43 -8.05
CA GLY A 159 -19.58 0.58 -7.21
C GLY A 159 -18.80 -0.51 -7.98
N LYS A 160 -19.12 -0.79 -9.25
CA LYS A 160 -18.39 -1.77 -10.08
C LYS A 160 -16.95 -1.34 -10.38
N ILE A 161 -16.63 -0.07 -10.13
CA ILE A 161 -15.28 0.48 -10.22
C ILE A 161 -14.30 -0.27 -9.31
N ALA A 162 -14.79 -0.83 -8.19
CA ALA A 162 -13.98 -1.67 -7.31
C ALA A 162 -13.43 -2.93 -8.01
N PHE A 163 -14.11 -3.48 -9.03
CA PHE A 163 -13.58 -4.60 -9.82
C PHE A 163 -12.37 -4.20 -10.67
N ILE A 164 -12.36 -2.98 -11.22
CA ILE A 164 -11.24 -2.48 -12.03
C ILE A 164 -10.01 -2.31 -11.14
N PHE A 165 -10.19 -1.72 -9.96
CA PHE A 165 -9.12 -1.62 -8.96
C PHE A 165 -8.68 -3.00 -8.44
N GLY A 166 -9.62 -3.92 -8.19
CA GLY A 166 -9.30 -5.31 -7.83
C GLY A 166 -8.46 -6.03 -8.89
N GLY A 167 -8.82 -5.88 -10.17
CA GLY A 167 -8.06 -6.45 -11.29
C GLY A 167 -6.65 -5.86 -11.42
N MET A 168 -6.49 -4.56 -11.23
CA MET A 168 -5.18 -3.92 -11.20
C MET A 168 -4.36 -4.36 -9.99
N CYS A 169 -4.98 -4.54 -8.82
CA CYS A 169 -4.32 -5.07 -7.63
C CYS A 169 -3.74 -6.47 -7.88
N CYS A 170 -4.44 -7.34 -8.63
CA CYS A 170 -3.90 -8.65 -9.03
C CYS A 170 -2.61 -8.53 -9.86
N LEU A 171 -2.55 -7.58 -10.79
CA LEU A 171 -1.32 -7.31 -11.56
C LEU A 171 -0.20 -6.76 -10.67
N CYS A 172 -0.54 -5.89 -9.73
CA CYS A 172 0.40 -5.39 -8.72
C CYS A 172 0.92 -6.49 -7.78
N LEU A 173 0.08 -7.49 -7.44
CA LEU A 173 0.50 -8.66 -6.66
C LEU A 173 1.57 -9.47 -7.38
N LEU A 174 1.38 -9.71 -8.69
CA LEU A 174 2.36 -10.41 -9.51
C LEU A 174 3.67 -9.63 -9.61
N TYR A 175 3.59 -8.31 -9.79
CA TYR A 175 4.75 -7.42 -9.78
C TYR A 175 5.51 -7.49 -8.43
N LEU A 176 4.80 -7.36 -7.31
CA LEU A 176 5.40 -7.42 -5.98
C LEU A 176 6.07 -8.78 -5.73
N TRP A 177 5.45 -9.86 -6.18
CA TRP A 177 6.00 -11.20 -6.00
C TRP A 177 7.34 -11.40 -6.75
N LEU A 178 7.48 -10.80 -7.93
CA LEU A 178 8.69 -10.90 -8.76
C LEU A 178 9.80 -9.96 -8.29
N TRP A 179 9.48 -8.69 -8.05
CA TRP A 179 10.51 -7.64 -7.95
C TRP A 179 10.68 -6.99 -6.59
N GLN A 180 9.81 -7.25 -5.60
CA GLN A 180 9.92 -6.63 -4.29
C GLN A 180 11.06 -7.24 -3.45
N PRO A 181 12.14 -6.51 -3.12
CA PRO A 181 13.16 -7.01 -2.19
C PRO A 181 12.63 -7.01 -0.74
N GLU A 182 13.18 -7.88 0.11
CA GLU A 182 12.99 -7.79 1.56
C GLU A 182 14.07 -6.89 2.16
N THR A 183 13.67 -5.76 2.75
CA THR A 183 14.59 -4.77 3.34
C THR A 183 14.57 -4.74 4.87
N SER A 184 13.69 -5.54 5.50
CA SER A 184 13.55 -5.58 6.95
C SER A 184 14.83 -6.06 7.64
N GLY A 185 15.24 -5.35 8.69
CA GLY A 185 16.37 -5.74 9.56
C GLY A 185 17.76 -5.58 8.93
N ARG A 186 17.89 -4.81 7.84
CA ARG A 186 19.15 -4.61 7.11
C ARG A 186 19.65 -3.18 7.20
N SER A 187 20.97 -3.01 7.33
CA SER A 187 21.60 -1.68 7.27
C SER A 187 21.66 -1.16 5.82
N PHE A 188 21.78 0.16 5.65
CA PHE A 188 21.90 0.78 4.32
C PHE A 188 23.13 0.28 3.56
N GLN A 189 24.24 0.04 4.26
CA GLN A 189 25.47 -0.50 3.67
C GLN A 189 25.28 -1.93 3.15
N GLU A 190 24.56 -2.79 3.89
CA GLU A 190 24.23 -4.15 3.45
C GLU A 190 23.33 -4.14 2.22
N LEU A 191 22.32 -3.27 2.20
CA LEU A 191 21.43 -3.11 1.05
C LEU A 191 22.20 -2.65 -0.19
N ASP A 192 23.07 -1.65 -0.07
CA ASP A 192 23.89 -1.15 -1.17
C ASP A 192 24.83 -2.26 -1.73
N GLU A 193 25.42 -3.10 -0.87
CA GLU A 193 26.24 -4.26 -1.30
C GLU A 193 25.42 -5.26 -2.13
N MET A 194 24.20 -5.57 -1.68
CA MET A 194 23.32 -6.53 -2.36
C MET A 194 22.82 -5.99 -3.71
N PHE A 195 22.55 -4.69 -3.80
CA PHE A 195 22.20 -4.04 -5.06
C PHE A 195 23.41 -4.02 -6.01
N ALA A 196 24.62 -3.73 -5.52
CA ALA A 196 25.85 -3.75 -6.32
C ALA A 196 26.18 -5.15 -6.87
N LYS A 197 25.94 -6.21 -6.06
CA LYS A 197 26.14 -7.61 -6.47
C LYS A 197 24.99 -8.18 -7.30
N GLY A 198 23.96 -7.38 -7.60
CA GLY A 198 22.83 -7.79 -8.45
C GLY A 198 22.04 -8.97 -7.89
N VAL A 199 21.94 -9.09 -6.56
CA VAL A 199 21.24 -10.23 -5.94
C VAL A 199 19.77 -10.20 -6.37
N PRO A 200 19.15 -11.33 -6.76
CA PRO A 200 17.73 -11.36 -7.07
C PRO A 200 16.90 -10.98 -5.84
N ALA A 201 15.89 -10.11 -6.00
CA ALA A 201 15.02 -9.62 -4.93
C ALA A 201 14.43 -10.72 -4.00
N ARG A 202 14.33 -11.96 -4.50
CA ARG A 202 13.84 -13.15 -3.77
C ARG A 202 14.86 -13.76 -2.80
N LYS A 203 16.16 -13.62 -3.09
CA LYS A 203 17.24 -14.18 -2.27
C LYS A 203 17.73 -13.20 -1.20
N PHE A 204 17.12 -12.01 -1.11
CA PHE A 204 17.51 -10.98 -0.15
C PHE A 204 17.47 -11.48 1.30
N LYS A 205 16.47 -12.31 1.64
CA LYS A 205 16.33 -12.85 2.99
C LYS A 205 17.44 -13.84 3.38
N SER A 206 17.91 -14.67 2.43
CA SER A 206 18.89 -15.73 2.69
C SER A 206 20.35 -15.30 2.43
N TYR A 207 20.56 -14.12 1.86
CA TYR A 207 21.89 -13.65 1.50
C TYR A 207 22.60 -13.08 2.73
N LYS A 208 23.83 -13.54 2.98
CA LYS A 208 24.74 -12.95 3.97
C LYS A 208 25.68 -12.00 3.24
N THR A 209 25.67 -10.74 3.63
CA THR A 209 26.55 -9.69 3.11
C THR A 209 27.91 -9.74 3.81
N ASP A 210 28.95 -9.33 3.10
CA ASP A 210 30.30 -9.26 3.67
C ASP A 210 30.35 -8.23 4.81
N VAL A 211 29.56 -7.15 4.70
CA VAL A 211 29.36 -6.15 5.76
C VAL A 211 28.76 -6.79 7.02
N GLN A 212 27.81 -7.71 6.89
CA GLN A 212 27.20 -8.39 8.03
C GLN A 212 28.22 -9.29 8.75
N VAL A 213 29.04 -10.03 8.00
CA VAL A 213 30.12 -10.85 8.55
C VAL A 213 31.15 -10.00 9.28
N HIS A 214 31.50 -8.83 8.75
CA HIS A 214 32.44 -7.91 9.37
C HIS A 214 31.89 -7.28 10.66
N ASN A 215 30.60 -6.92 10.67
CA ASN A 215 29.92 -6.39 11.86
C ASN A 215 29.78 -7.45 12.97
N GLU A 216 29.46 -8.69 12.61
CA GLU A 216 29.39 -9.81 13.57
C GLU A 216 30.77 -10.10 14.19
N ALA A 217 31.84 -10.07 13.38
CA ALA A 217 33.22 -10.22 13.87
C ALA A 217 33.67 -9.04 14.77
N ALA A 218 33.27 -7.81 14.43
CA ALA A 218 33.52 -6.63 15.26
C ALA A 218 32.74 -6.66 16.59
N ALA A 219 31.52 -7.18 16.59
CA ALA A 219 30.73 -7.35 17.81
C ALA A 219 31.31 -8.43 18.74
N ALA A 220 31.73 -9.57 18.18
CA ALA A 220 32.35 -10.66 18.93
C ALA A 220 33.66 -10.23 19.61
N SER A 221 34.51 -9.48 18.90
CA SER A 221 35.77 -8.96 19.45
C SER A 221 35.57 -7.88 20.52
N ARG A 222 34.46 -7.15 20.48
CA ARG A 222 34.11 -6.14 21.49
C ARG A 222 33.56 -6.77 22.77
N ASN A 223 32.75 -7.83 22.66
CA ASN A 223 32.27 -8.59 23.83
C ASN A 223 33.43 -9.32 24.52
N ALA A 224 34.35 -9.92 23.77
CA ALA A 224 35.54 -10.56 24.31
C ALA A 224 36.48 -9.58 25.06
N LYS A 225 36.41 -8.27 24.79
CA LYS A 225 37.16 -7.23 25.51
C LYS A 225 36.46 -6.69 26.76
N MET A 226 35.18 -6.98 26.96
CA MET A 226 34.43 -6.60 28.18
C MET A 226 34.38 -7.71 29.23
N GLU A 227 34.75 -8.93 28.85
CA GLU A 227 34.86 -10.10 29.76
C GLU A 227 36.27 -10.28 30.36
N VAL A 228 37.22 -9.39 30.01
CA VAL A 228 38.59 -9.32 30.54
C VAL A 228 38.75 -8.04 31.35
#